data_AF-A0A849H1Y8-F1
#
_entry.id   AF-A0A849H1Y8-F1
#
_cell.length_a   1.000
_cell.length_b   1.000
_cell.length_c   1.000
_cell.angle_alpha   90.00
_cell.angle_beta   90.00
_cell.angle_gamma   90.00
#
_symmetry.space_group_name_H-M   'P 1'
#
loop_
_entity.id
_entity.type
_entity.pdbx_description
1 polymer ?
#
loop_
_entity_poly.entity_id
_entity_poly.type
_entity_poly.pdbx_seq_one_letter_code
_entity_poly.pdbx_strand_id
1 'polypeptide(L)'
;MKRTRRRLLAGGILLIWFVMLGWQVRREYFQPELARLAEAALTLAPGVNFYSLRMGDRVVGLATSRLDTVPTGFVLDDMLSLELPALGQTGTAVVRTRVNLSPSLTMRDFSFALDSEVGRYRATGSVEGDTLLQVQVEAGGSEQSVTYRLSQPPIFAAVLPIRIAVGEGLAVGDRFRLP
;
A
#
# COMPACT_ATOMS: atom_id res chain seq x y z
N MET A 1 8.91 1.75 -58.08
CA MET A 1 8.94 2.64 -56.89
C MET A 1 7.84 2.39 -55.84
N LYS A 2 6.64 1.91 -56.18
CA LYS A 2 5.55 1.68 -55.19
C LYS A 2 5.80 0.51 -54.19
N ARG A 3 6.54 -0.53 -54.59
CA ARG A 3 6.81 -1.73 -53.78
C ARG A 3 7.77 -1.46 -52.60
N THR A 4 8.78 -0.61 -52.81
CA THR A 4 9.77 -0.24 -51.78
C THR A 4 9.16 0.63 -50.68
N ARG A 5 8.26 1.57 -51.02
CA ARG A 5 7.52 2.38 -50.03
C ARG A 5 6.62 1.55 -49.13
N ARG A 6 5.93 0.53 -49.68
CA ARG A 6 5.10 -0.39 -48.88
C ARG A 6 5.94 -1.25 -47.92
N ARG A 7 7.13 -1.68 -48.34
CA ARG A 7 8.06 -2.43 -47.47
C ARG A 7 8.61 -1.57 -46.34
N LEU A 8 8.93 -0.30 -46.61
CA LEU A 8 9.35 0.66 -45.58
C LEU A 8 8.23 0.94 -44.57
N LEU A 9 6.99 1.12 -45.05
CA LEU A 9 5.83 1.29 -44.17
C LEU A 9 5.57 0.05 -43.30
N ALA A 10 5.61 -1.15 -43.89
CA ALA A 10 5.44 -2.39 -43.14
C ALA A 10 6.54 -2.59 -42.09
N GLY A 11 7.80 -2.27 -42.44
CA GLY A 11 8.93 -2.31 -41.50
C GLY A 11 8.76 -1.32 -40.34
N GLY A 12 8.30 -0.09 -40.64
CA GLY A 12 8.02 0.91 -39.61
C GLY A 12 6.92 0.50 -38.64
N ILE A 13 5.83 -0.08 -39.16
CA ILE A 13 4.72 -0.59 -38.33
C ILE A 13 5.23 -1.72 -37.40
N LEU A 14 5.99 -2.68 -37.92
CA LEU A 14 6.55 -3.77 -37.12
C LEU A 14 7.51 -3.26 -36.06
N LEU A 15 8.34 -2.27 -36.38
CA LEU A 15 9.30 -1.68 -35.44
C LEU A 15 8.55 -0.96 -34.30
N ILE A 16 7.54 -0.15 -34.61
CA ILE A 16 6.67 0.49 -33.61
C ILE A 16 5.99 -0.56 -32.73
N TRP A 17 5.49 -1.64 -33.33
CA TRP A 17 4.87 -2.73 -32.59
C TRP A 17 5.84 -3.43 -31.63
N PHE A 18 7.07 -3.74 -32.07
CA PHE A 18 8.10 -4.31 -31.21
C PHE A 18 8.53 -3.35 -30.09
N VAL A 19 8.58 -2.05 -30.35
CA VAL A 19 8.85 -1.04 -29.31
C VAL A 19 7.71 -0.99 -28.29
N MET A 20 6.45 -1.04 -28.73
CA MET A 20 5.29 -1.13 -27.84
C MET A 20 5.31 -2.41 -27.01
N LEU A 21 5.59 -3.55 -27.64
CA LEU A 21 5.68 -4.85 -26.97
C LEU A 21 6.83 -4.85 -25.95
N GLY A 22 8.00 -4.32 -26.32
CA GLY A 22 9.14 -4.18 -25.43
C GLY A 22 8.87 -3.23 -24.26
N TRP A 23 8.16 -2.13 -24.50
CA TRP A 23 7.69 -1.24 -23.44
C TRP A 23 6.73 -1.97 -22.50
N GLN A 24 5.75 -2.68 -23.04
CA GLN A 24 4.77 -3.40 -22.25
C GLN A 24 5.40 -4.54 -21.45
N VAL A 25 6.29 -5.32 -22.05
CA VAL A 25 7.09 -6.33 -21.36
C VAL A 25 7.95 -5.69 -20.29
N ARG A 26 8.57 -4.54 -20.58
CA ARG A 26 9.33 -3.81 -19.56
C ARG A 26 8.43 -3.39 -18.39
N ARG A 27 7.24 -2.87 -18.66
CA ARG A 27 6.29 -2.43 -17.64
C ARG A 27 5.77 -3.60 -16.78
N GLU A 28 5.49 -4.74 -17.41
CA GLU A 28 4.94 -5.93 -16.76
C GLU A 28 6.01 -6.74 -16.02
N TYR A 29 7.18 -6.93 -16.64
CA TYR A 29 8.25 -7.80 -16.15
C TYR A 29 9.37 -7.07 -15.40
N PHE A 30 9.48 -5.73 -15.43
CA PHE A 30 10.35 -4.98 -14.50
C PHE A 30 9.74 -4.88 -13.08
N GLN A 31 8.93 -5.87 -12.70
CA GLN A 31 8.57 -6.23 -11.33
C GLN A 31 9.44 -7.37 -10.73
N PRO A 32 10.73 -7.57 -11.07
CA PRO A 32 11.51 -8.63 -10.41
C PRO A 32 11.69 -8.32 -8.92
N GLU A 33 11.67 -7.04 -8.50
CA GLU A 33 11.63 -6.69 -7.08
C GLU A 33 10.36 -7.18 -6.39
N LEU A 34 9.17 -7.02 -7.00
CA LEU A 34 7.91 -7.45 -6.39
C LEU A 34 7.77 -8.98 -6.40
N ALA A 35 8.24 -9.66 -7.45
CA ALA A 35 8.29 -11.11 -7.50
C ALA A 35 9.28 -11.70 -6.47
N ARG A 36 10.46 -11.09 -6.32
CA ARG A 36 11.43 -11.48 -5.27
C ARG A 36 10.94 -11.14 -3.87
N LEU A 37 10.34 -9.97 -3.68
CA LEU A 37 9.70 -9.59 -2.42
C LEU A 37 8.59 -10.57 -2.08
N ALA A 38 7.81 -11.03 -3.06
CA ALA A 38 6.82 -12.07 -2.85
C ALA A 38 7.48 -13.37 -2.39
N GLU A 39 8.50 -13.84 -3.10
CA GLU A 39 9.23 -15.06 -2.73
C GLU A 39 9.88 -14.98 -1.34
N ALA A 40 10.52 -13.85 -1.02
CA ALA A 40 11.16 -13.63 0.27
C ALA A 40 10.12 -13.40 1.39
N ALA A 41 8.99 -12.75 1.12
CA ALA A 41 7.90 -12.57 2.07
C ALA A 41 7.20 -13.89 2.41
N LEU A 42 7.23 -14.91 1.54
CA LEU A 42 6.72 -16.25 1.89
C LEU A 42 7.44 -16.88 3.10
N THR A 43 8.65 -16.40 3.43
CA THR A 43 9.39 -16.84 4.64
C THR A 43 9.02 -16.08 5.90
N LEU A 44 8.19 -15.04 5.78
CA LEU A 44 7.84 -14.18 6.89
C LEU A 44 6.89 -14.91 7.85
N ALA A 45 7.35 -15.10 9.09
CA ALA A 45 6.49 -15.63 10.14
C ALA A 45 5.43 -14.59 10.54
N PRO A 46 4.20 -15.02 10.87
CA PRO A 46 3.22 -14.15 11.51
C PRO A 46 3.80 -13.48 12.76
N GLY A 47 3.48 -12.21 12.94
CA GLY A 47 4.09 -11.41 14.00
C GLY A 47 3.16 -10.33 14.54
N VAL A 48 3.40 -9.94 15.79
CA VAL A 48 2.70 -8.83 16.46
C VAL A 48 3.73 -7.88 17.03
N ASN A 49 3.61 -6.60 16.68
CA ASN A 49 4.40 -5.51 17.23
C ASN A 49 3.53 -4.65 18.14
N PHE A 50 4.10 -4.20 19.25
CA PHE A 50 3.46 -3.32 20.22
C PHE A 50 4.24 -2.01 20.32
N TYR A 51 3.52 -0.90 20.40
CA TYR A 51 4.09 0.44 20.45
C TYR A 51 3.44 1.26 21.55
N SER A 52 4.23 2.03 22.26
CA SER A 52 3.73 3.14 23.09
C SER A 52 3.72 4.42 22.28
N LEU A 53 2.63 5.17 22.34
CA LEU A 53 2.52 6.46 21.67
C LEU A 53 2.73 7.57 22.67
N ARG A 54 3.58 8.54 22.31
CA ARG A 54 3.98 9.62 23.20
C ARG A 54 3.76 10.97 22.53
N MET A 55 3.29 11.93 23.32
CA MET A 55 3.23 13.34 22.96
C MET A 55 4.16 14.08 23.91
N GLY A 56 5.35 14.45 23.41
CA GLY A 56 6.46 14.89 24.26
C GLY A 56 6.83 13.79 25.26
N ASP A 57 6.88 14.14 26.54
CA ASP A 57 7.25 13.21 27.62
C ASP A 57 6.09 12.37 28.18
N ARG A 58 4.88 12.55 27.64
CA ARG A 58 3.68 11.86 28.11
C ARG A 58 3.29 10.73 27.17
N VAL A 59 3.05 9.53 27.72
CA VAL A 59 2.37 8.46 26.98
C VAL A 59 0.90 8.85 26.82
N VAL A 60 0.44 8.83 25.58
CA VAL A 60 -0.94 9.18 25.20
C VAL A 60 -1.69 8.00 24.61
N GLY A 61 -1.07 6.82 24.52
CA GLY A 61 -1.75 5.66 23.98
C GLY A 61 -0.86 4.46 23.68
N LEU A 62 -1.48 3.46 23.08
CA LEU A 62 -0.85 2.22 22.64
C LEU A 62 -1.26 1.91 21.20
N ALA A 63 -0.37 1.31 20.42
CA ALA A 63 -0.69 0.70 19.15
C ALA A 63 -0.23 -0.75 19.12
N THR A 64 -0.98 -1.58 18.40
CA THR A 64 -0.64 -2.97 18.09
C THR A 64 -0.77 -3.14 16.59
N SER A 65 0.24 -3.74 15.96
CA SER A 65 0.25 -4.08 14.55
C SER A 65 0.50 -5.57 14.40
N ARG A 66 -0.40 -6.29 13.75
CA ARG A 66 -0.29 -7.72 13.50
C ARG A 66 -0.24 -7.96 12.00
N LEU A 67 0.73 -8.76 11.58
CA LEU A 67 0.80 -9.25 10.21
C LEU A 67 0.65 -10.76 10.20
N ASP A 68 -0.39 -11.23 9.54
CA ASP A 68 -0.69 -12.65 9.37
C ASP A 68 -0.50 -13.04 7.90
N THR A 69 -0.02 -14.26 7.68
CA THR A 69 0.13 -14.84 6.34
C THR A 69 -1.13 -15.61 5.97
N VAL A 70 -1.66 -15.38 4.76
CA VAL A 70 -2.84 -16.05 4.22
C VAL A 70 -2.56 -16.59 2.82
N PRO A 71 -3.35 -17.55 2.28
CA PRO A 71 -3.04 -18.16 0.98
C PRO A 71 -2.88 -17.17 -0.19
N THR A 72 -3.55 -16.01 -0.09
CA THR A 72 -3.54 -14.99 -1.14
C THR A 72 -2.52 -13.88 -0.92
N GLY A 73 -1.77 -13.87 0.19
CA GLY A 73 -0.84 -12.80 0.57
C GLY A 73 -0.77 -12.60 2.08
N PHE A 74 -1.02 -11.37 2.54
CA PHE A 74 -0.99 -11.05 3.97
C PHE A 74 -2.20 -10.25 4.40
N VAL A 75 -2.52 -10.33 5.69
CA VAL A 75 -3.49 -9.46 6.35
C VAL A 75 -2.75 -8.69 7.42
N LEU A 76 -2.80 -7.37 7.32
CA LEU A 76 -2.31 -6.47 8.36
C LEU A 76 -3.49 -5.95 9.17
N ASP A 77 -3.41 -6.10 10.49
CA ASP A 77 -4.36 -5.56 11.46
C ASP A 77 -3.66 -4.58 12.40
N ASP A 78 -4.00 -3.31 12.29
CA ASP A 78 -3.55 -2.25 13.18
C ASP A 78 -4.69 -1.82 14.12
N MET A 79 -4.37 -1.71 15.40
CA MET A 79 -5.25 -1.16 16.42
C MET A 79 -4.49 -0.12 17.22
N LEU A 80 -5.09 1.06 17.37
CA LEU A 80 -4.52 2.22 18.01
C LEU A 80 -5.53 2.74 19.03
N SER A 81 -5.11 2.94 20.27
CA SER A 81 -5.92 3.57 21.32
C SER A 81 -5.18 4.77 21.85
N LEU A 82 -5.86 5.92 21.85
CA LEU A 82 -5.32 7.21 22.24
C LEU A 82 -6.22 7.86 23.28
N GLU A 83 -5.59 8.48 24.26
CA GLU A 83 -6.21 9.44 25.17
C GLU A 83 -5.74 10.84 24.76
N LEU A 84 -6.61 11.59 24.09
CA LEU A 84 -6.29 12.91 23.57
C LEU A 84 -6.98 13.99 24.39
N PRO A 85 -6.24 15.04 24.81
CA PRO A 85 -6.88 16.26 25.31
C PRO A 85 -7.50 17.02 24.14
N ALA A 86 -8.83 17.11 24.10
CA ALA A 86 -9.57 17.89 23.11
C ALA A 86 -10.54 18.84 23.83
N LEU A 87 -10.55 20.12 23.45
CA LEU A 87 -11.50 21.14 23.94
C LEU A 87 -11.58 21.24 25.49
N GLY A 88 -10.48 20.99 26.20
CA GLY A 88 -10.43 21.05 27.67
C GLY A 88 -10.88 19.78 28.41
N GLN A 89 -11.19 18.69 27.68
CA GLN A 89 -11.51 17.37 28.26
C GLN A 89 -10.57 16.30 27.68
N THR A 90 -10.37 15.21 28.42
CA THR A 90 -9.62 14.05 27.91
C THR A 90 -10.62 13.07 27.33
N GLY A 91 -10.54 12.82 26.01
CA GLY A 91 -11.40 11.88 25.32
C GLY A 91 -10.61 10.68 24.82
N THR A 92 -11.26 9.53 24.72
CA THR A 92 -10.66 8.32 24.14
C THR A 92 -10.96 8.22 22.65
N ALA A 93 -9.95 7.90 21.85
CA ALA A 93 -10.09 7.55 20.44
C ALA A 93 -9.51 6.16 20.18
N VAL A 94 -10.28 5.31 19.52
CA VAL A 94 -9.85 3.98 19.08
C VAL A 94 -9.87 3.95 17.56
N VAL A 95 -8.74 3.60 16.97
CA VAL A 95 -8.59 3.44 15.53
C VAL A 95 -8.31 1.98 15.22
N ARG A 96 -8.98 1.46 14.20
CA ARG A 96 -8.76 0.11 13.66
C ARG A 96 -8.51 0.24 12.17
N THR A 97 -7.48 -0.45 11.69
CA THR A 97 -7.20 -0.54 10.26
C THR A 97 -6.92 -1.99 9.94
N ARG A 98 -7.60 -2.53 8.93
CA ARG A 98 -7.29 -3.82 8.34
C ARG A 98 -6.93 -3.62 6.88
N VAL A 99 -5.82 -4.18 6.45
CA VAL A 99 -5.31 -4.07 5.09
C VAL A 99 -5.03 -5.45 4.53
N ASN A 100 -5.65 -5.78 3.40
CA ASN A 100 -5.32 -6.98 2.65
C ASN A 100 -4.19 -6.64 1.68
N LEU A 101 -3.13 -7.42 1.76
CA LEU A 101 -1.91 -7.23 1.01
C LEU A 101 -1.70 -8.37 0.02
N SER A 102 -1.09 -8.05 -1.10
CA SER A 102 -0.58 -9.06 -2.03
C SER A 102 0.65 -9.78 -1.45
N PRO A 103 1.09 -10.90 -2.06
CA PRO A 103 2.35 -11.54 -1.69
C PRO A 103 3.55 -10.58 -1.76
N SER A 104 3.53 -9.60 -2.66
CA SER A 104 4.58 -8.58 -2.79
C SER A 104 4.41 -7.37 -1.86
N LEU A 105 3.56 -7.51 -0.82
CA LEU A 105 3.28 -6.51 0.20
C LEU A 105 2.71 -5.19 -0.37
N THR A 106 1.95 -5.27 -1.48
CA THR A 106 1.20 -4.14 -2.03
C THR A 106 -0.24 -4.15 -1.52
N MET A 107 -0.82 -2.98 -1.29
CA MET A 107 -2.20 -2.87 -0.79
C MET A 107 -3.19 -3.24 -1.89
N ARG A 108 -4.11 -4.15 -1.58
CA ARG A 108 -5.25 -4.50 -2.45
C ARG A 108 -6.51 -3.80 -2.01
N ASP A 109 -6.77 -3.83 -0.72
CA ASP A 109 -7.91 -3.16 -0.12
C ASP A 109 -7.64 -2.87 1.36
N PHE A 110 -8.40 -1.93 1.90
CA PHE A 110 -8.34 -1.59 3.31
C PHE A 110 -9.72 -1.27 3.87
N SER A 111 -9.84 -1.43 5.17
CA SER A 111 -10.90 -0.87 5.98
C SER A 111 -10.29 -0.12 7.15
N PHE A 112 -10.85 1.04 7.45
CA PHE A 112 -10.45 1.95 8.51
C PHE A 112 -11.69 2.33 9.30
N ALA A 113 -11.57 2.34 10.62
CA ALA A 113 -12.59 2.86 11.51
C ALA A 113 -11.92 3.67 12.63
N LEU A 114 -12.48 4.85 12.91
CA LEU A 114 -12.13 5.67 14.06
C LEU A 114 -13.39 5.88 14.88
N ASP A 115 -13.32 5.46 16.15
CA ASP A 115 -14.32 5.64 17.17
C ASP A 115 -13.79 6.62 18.21
N SER A 116 -14.47 7.74 18.38
CA SER A 116 -14.14 8.72 19.41
C SER A 116 -15.41 9.34 19.99
N GLU A 117 -15.28 10.01 21.13
CA GLU A 117 -16.40 10.72 21.76
C GLU A 117 -16.97 11.84 20.86
N VAL A 118 -16.13 12.45 20.01
CA VAL A 118 -16.53 13.54 19.11
C VAL A 118 -17.13 13.05 17.80
N GLY A 119 -17.07 11.75 17.52
CA GLY A 119 -17.65 11.19 16.31
C GLY A 119 -17.03 9.87 15.87
N ARG A 120 -17.69 9.27 14.87
CA ARG A 120 -17.26 8.04 14.21
C ARG A 120 -16.97 8.32 12.75
N TYR A 121 -15.86 7.76 12.28
CA TYR A 121 -15.43 7.84 10.90
C TYR A 121 -15.11 6.44 10.39
N ARG A 122 -15.48 6.14 9.15
CA ARG A 122 -15.04 4.94 8.46
C ARG A 122 -14.50 5.28 7.10
N ALA A 123 -13.56 4.48 6.63
CA ALA A 123 -13.17 4.50 5.25
C ALA A 123 -12.91 3.07 4.77
N THR A 124 -13.36 2.74 3.57
CA THR A 124 -12.98 1.52 2.88
C THR A 124 -12.38 1.90 1.56
N GLY A 125 -11.48 1.07 1.03
CA GLY A 125 -10.98 1.29 -0.30
C GLY A 125 -10.41 0.05 -0.92
N SER A 126 -10.38 0.05 -2.25
CA SER A 126 -9.85 -1.03 -3.07
C SER A 126 -8.98 -0.45 -4.19
N VAL A 127 -7.96 -1.21 -4.57
CA VAL A 127 -7.06 -0.90 -5.67
C VAL A 127 -7.47 -1.76 -6.85
N GLU A 128 -7.96 -1.11 -7.91
CA GLU A 128 -8.25 -1.74 -9.18
C GLU A 128 -7.03 -1.69 -10.09
N GLY A 129 -6.65 -2.86 -10.62
CA GLY A 129 -5.37 -3.04 -11.29
C GLY A 129 -4.23 -2.71 -10.32
N ASP A 130 -3.36 -1.80 -10.73
CA ASP A 130 -2.17 -1.45 -9.95
C ASP A 130 -2.22 -0.06 -9.32
N THR A 131 -3.12 0.83 -9.78
CA THR A 131 -2.97 2.27 -9.48
C THR A 131 -4.27 3.02 -9.28
N LEU A 132 -5.42 2.40 -9.55
CA LEU A 132 -6.71 3.07 -9.40
C LEU A 132 -7.26 2.78 -8.01
N LEU A 133 -7.17 3.74 -7.10
CA LEU A 133 -7.69 3.62 -5.75
C LEU A 133 -9.11 4.18 -5.70
N GLN A 134 -10.08 3.33 -5.38
CA GLN A 134 -11.43 3.74 -5.03
C GLN A 134 -11.54 3.78 -3.51
N VAL A 135 -12.08 4.86 -2.96
CA VAL A 135 -12.26 5.06 -1.52
C VAL A 135 -13.69 5.49 -1.25
N GLN A 136 -14.33 4.85 -0.28
CA GLN A 136 -15.60 5.28 0.31
C GLN A 136 -15.29 5.77 1.71
N VAL A 137 -15.73 7.00 2.03
CA VAL A 137 -15.55 7.61 3.34
C VAL A 137 -16.92 7.90 3.94
N GLU A 138 -17.14 7.41 5.16
CA GLU A 138 -18.30 7.70 5.98
C GLU A 138 -17.88 8.63 7.12
N ALA A 139 -18.41 9.85 7.13
CA ALA A 139 -18.12 10.87 8.13
C ALA A 139 -19.37 11.68 8.46
N GLY A 140 -19.70 11.83 9.74
CA GLY A 140 -20.82 12.67 10.18
C GLY A 140 -22.18 12.28 9.58
N GLY A 141 -22.39 10.99 9.27
CA GLY A 141 -23.61 10.48 8.64
C GLY A 141 -23.70 10.70 7.13
N SER A 142 -22.65 11.24 6.50
CA SER A 142 -22.54 11.37 5.04
C SER A 142 -21.56 10.34 4.49
N GLU A 143 -21.88 9.81 3.30
CA GLU A 143 -21.02 8.89 2.57
C GLU A 143 -20.52 9.58 1.29
N GLN A 144 -19.22 9.46 1.03
CA GLN A 144 -18.57 10.04 -0.13
C GLN A 144 -17.66 9.01 -0.80
N SER A 145 -17.82 8.85 -2.11
CA SER A 145 -16.96 8.01 -2.93
C SER A 145 -16.00 8.86 -3.73
N VAL A 146 -14.72 8.55 -3.65
CA VAL A 146 -13.67 9.24 -4.41
C VAL A 146 -12.78 8.22 -5.10
N THR A 147 -12.37 8.56 -6.31
CA THR A 147 -11.43 7.75 -7.10
C THR A 147 -10.16 8.55 -7.35
N TYR A 148 -9.02 7.93 -7.06
CA TYR A 148 -7.70 8.51 -7.24
C TYR A 148 -6.85 7.62 -8.13
N ARG A 149 -6.17 8.23 -9.11
CA ARG A 149 -5.15 7.55 -9.90
C ARG A 149 -3.79 7.82 -9.28
N LEU A 150 -3.15 6.77 -8.80
CA LEU A 150 -1.82 6.81 -8.21
C LEU A 150 -0.76 6.68 -9.31
N SER A 151 0.44 7.20 -9.07
CA SER A 151 1.58 7.04 -9.97
C SER A 151 2.14 5.61 -9.94
N GLN A 152 1.90 4.87 -8.84
CA GLN A 152 2.42 3.55 -8.56
C GLN A 152 1.52 2.83 -7.53
N PRO A 153 1.66 1.49 -7.38
CA PRO A 153 0.89 0.74 -6.39
C PRO A 153 1.03 1.30 -4.98
N PRO A 154 -0.10 1.53 -4.28
CA PRO A 154 -0.05 2.05 -2.92
C PRO A 154 0.53 1.02 -1.97
N ILE A 155 1.36 1.51 -1.06
CA ILE A 155 2.01 0.72 -0.02
C ILE A 155 1.55 1.27 1.31
N PHE A 156 1.13 0.38 2.20
CA PHE A 156 0.76 0.79 3.54
C PHE A 156 2.01 1.03 4.38
N ALA A 157 2.06 2.16 5.10
CA ALA A 157 3.29 2.60 5.77
C ALA A 157 3.81 1.57 6.80
N ALA A 158 2.91 0.86 7.49
CA ALA A 158 3.29 -0.12 8.50
C ALA A 158 4.03 -1.35 7.93
N VAL A 159 3.93 -1.63 6.62
CA VAL A 159 4.70 -2.73 5.99
C VAL A 159 6.05 -2.31 5.46
N LEU A 160 6.40 -1.02 5.52
CA LEU A 160 7.69 -0.53 5.02
C LEU A 160 8.91 -1.16 5.69
N PRO A 161 8.99 -1.30 7.03
CA PRO A 161 10.14 -1.92 7.68
C PRO A 161 10.39 -3.34 7.17
N ILE A 162 9.31 -4.10 6.95
CA ILE A 162 9.36 -5.47 6.44
C ILE A 162 9.80 -5.47 4.98
N ARG A 163 9.21 -4.62 4.12
CA ARG A 163 9.62 -4.51 2.71
C ARG A 163 11.09 -4.12 2.56
N ILE A 164 11.60 -3.28 3.46
CA ILE A 164 13.01 -2.88 3.49
C ILE A 164 13.90 -4.04 3.97
N ALA A 165 13.52 -4.73 5.05
CA ALA A 165 14.30 -5.82 5.62
C ALA A 165 14.33 -7.08 4.75
N VAL A 166 13.23 -7.36 4.06
CA VAL A 166 13.06 -8.50 3.15
C VAL A 166 13.55 -8.15 1.74
N GLY A 167 13.57 -6.86 1.39
CA GLY A 167 14.23 -6.37 0.18
C GLY A 167 15.74 -6.61 0.25
N GLU A 168 16.36 -6.95 -0.88
CA GLU A 168 17.79 -7.25 -0.91
C GLU A 168 18.66 -6.03 -0.53
N GLY A 169 19.77 -6.31 0.15
CA GLY A 169 21.01 -5.59 -0.05
C GLY A 169 21.20 -4.29 0.73
N LEU A 170 20.65 -4.16 1.93
CA LEU A 170 20.93 -3.00 2.79
C LEU A 170 22.42 -2.94 3.15
N ALA A 171 23.13 -1.99 2.54
CA ALA A 171 24.46 -1.56 2.93
C ALA A 171 24.38 -0.29 3.79
N VAL A 172 25.40 -0.10 4.64
CA VAL A 172 25.53 1.12 5.43
C VAL A 172 25.65 2.32 4.47
N GLY A 173 24.73 3.27 4.59
CA GLY A 173 24.69 4.49 3.76
C GLY A 173 23.64 4.49 2.66
N ASP A 174 22.93 3.38 2.45
CA ASP A 174 21.87 3.31 1.44
C ASP A 174 20.70 4.26 1.74
N ARG A 175 20.11 4.79 0.67
CA ARG A 175 18.93 5.65 0.72
C ARG A 175 17.85 5.09 -0.19
N PHE A 176 16.69 4.81 0.39
CA PHE A 176 15.53 4.33 -0.34
C PHE A 176 14.52 5.45 -0.53
N ARG A 177 13.96 5.55 -1.74
CA ARG A 177 12.78 6.36 -2.00
C ARG A 177 11.62 5.41 -2.21
N LEU A 178 10.71 5.44 -1.26
CA LEU A 178 9.47 4.70 -1.32
C LEU A 178 8.39 5.58 -1.97
N PRO A 179 7.30 4.97 -2.46
CA PRO A 179 6.17 5.69 -3.01
C PRO A 179 5.60 6.81 -2.15
#